data_AF-A0A7L1XI54-F1
#
_entry.id   AF-A0A7L1XI54-F1
#
_cell.length_a   1.000
_cell.length_b   1.000
_cell.length_c   1.000
_cell.angle_alpha   90.00
_cell.angle_beta   90.00
_cell.angle_gamma   90.00
#
_symmetry.space_group_name_H-M   'P 1'
#
loop_
_entity.id
_entity.type
_entity.pdbx_description
1 polymer ?
#
loop_
_entity_poly.entity_id
_entity_poly.type
_entity_poly.pdbx_seq_one_letter_code
_entity_poly.pdbx_strand_id
1 'polypeptide(L)'
;GHVRVPPPQNVTLLSKDFDMILAWTPGEGSPPDVTYTVRYKSQEHTEKWMKVPHCKNIHETSCNLTCVLPKFIKVQGRVKAVSGRFQSPWVESQSKEYHLDVELAPPVLNVTVKKDLIHVNASFPMAACVESLPWMYDLNLWEAGSEDKKQYERNFRKNTVTINATALKGNYCLSARSSIQSIDTKYSEFSQPLCVLLNHKG
;
A
#
# COMPACT_ATOMS: atom_id res chain seq x y z
N GLY A 1 14.03 -24.64 34.89
CA GLY A 1 13.44 -24.52 33.54
C GLY A 1 13.77 -23.14 32.99
N HIS A 2 14.30 -23.04 31.78
CA HIS A 2 14.55 -21.72 31.18
C HIS A 2 13.20 -21.05 30.86
N VAL A 3 12.84 -20.03 31.63
CA VAL A 3 11.66 -19.20 31.39
C VAL A 3 11.83 -18.54 30.02
N ARG A 4 11.12 -19.05 29.01
CA ARG A 4 11.10 -18.47 27.66
C ARG A 4 9.88 -17.58 27.57
N VAL A 5 10.07 -16.39 27.00
CA VAL A 5 8.95 -15.52 26.63
C VAL A 5 8.12 -16.25 25.57
N PRO A 6 6.78 -16.23 25.64
CA PRO A 6 5.93 -16.81 24.60
C PRO A 6 6.29 -16.28 23.20
N PRO A 7 6.37 -17.15 22.18
CA PRO A 7 6.66 -16.72 20.82
C PRO A 7 5.50 -15.90 20.24
N PRO A 8 5.79 -14.91 19.37
CA PRO A 8 4.76 -14.19 18.62
C PRO A 8 3.88 -15.15 17.81
N GLN A 9 2.61 -14.80 17.65
CA GLN A 9 1.63 -15.56 16.89
C GLN A 9 1.19 -14.79 15.64
N ASN A 10 0.53 -15.48 14.70
CA ASN A 10 -0.05 -14.87 13.50
C ASN A 10 0.92 -14.01 12.66
N VAL A 11 2.21 -14.41 12.65
CA VAL A 11 3.27 -13.67 11.96
C VAL A 11 3.03 -13.67 10.45
N THR A 12 2.68 -12.51 9.91
CA THR A 12 2.20 -12.36 8.53
C THR A 12 2.87 -11.16 7.86
N LEU A 13 3.25 -11.33 6.59
CA LEU A 13 3.62 -10.21 5.72
C LEU A 13 2.36 -9.66 5.03
N LEU A 14 2.21 -8.35 5.10
CA LEU A 14 1.15 -7.58 4.45
C LEU A 14 1.81 -6.75 3.35
N SER A 15 1.32 -6.89 2.11
CA SER A 15 1.72 -6.05 0.98
C SER A 15 0.50 -5.21 0.63
N LYS A 16 0.43 -3.98 1.13
CA LYS A 16 -0.76 -3.14 1.02
C LYS A 16 -0.33 -1.72 0.73
N ASP A 17 -0.98 -1.06 -0.22
CA ASP A 17 -0.81 0.39 -0.43
C ASP A 17 0.65 0.78 -0.68
N PHE A 18 1.38 -0.07 -1.42
CA PHE A 18 2.81 0.08 -1.68
C PHE A 18 3.72 -0.04 -0.44
N ASP A 19 3.19 -0.57 0.66
CA ASP A 19 3.93 -0.91 1.85
C ASP A 19 4.08 -2.42 2.04
N MET A 20 5.24 -2.83 2.55
CA MET A 20 5.50 -4.19 3.01
C MET A 20 5.66 -4.17 4.53
N ILE A 21 4.69 -4.72 5.25
CA ILE A 21 4.61 -4.66 6.72
C ILE A 21 4.62 -6.08 7.27
N LEU A 22 5.53 -6.37 8.18
CA LEU A 22 5.46 -7.58 9.00
C LEU A 22 4.57 -7.29 10.21
N ALA A 23 3.51 -8.06 10.41
CA ALA A 23 2.60 -7.94 11.55
C ALA A 23 2.49 -9.26 12.31
N TRP A 24 2.22 -9.19 13.61
CA TRP A 24 2.05 -10.34 14.48
C TRP A 24 1.11 -10.00 15.65
N THR A 25 0.73 -11.02 16.41
CA THR A 25 0.08 -10.86 17.71
C THR A 25 1.02 -11.33 18.83
N PRO A 26 0.92 -10.75 20.04
CA PRO A 26 1.64 -11.27 21.20
C PRO A 26 1.31 -12.74 21.46
N GLY A 27 2.27 -13.52 21.96
CA GLY A 27 1.98 -14.87 22.43
C GLY A 27 1.16 -14.83 23.72
N GLU A 28 0.31 -15.83 23.93
CA GLU A 28 -0.50 -15.92 25.14
C GLU A 28 0.38 -15.92 26.40
N GLY A 29 0.03 -15.08 27.38
CA GLY A 29 0.83 -14.90 28.60
C GLY A 29 2.10 -14.06 28.42
N SER A 30 2.25 -13.34 27.30
CA SER A 30 3.35 -12.37 27.14
C SER A 30 3.28 -11.28 28.21
N PRO A 31 4.40 -10.91 28.84
CA PRO A 31 4.39 -9.87 29.86
C PRO A 31 4.19 -8.48 29.24
N PRO A 32 3.69 -7.49 30.00
CA PRO A 32 3.38 -6.14 29.47
C PRO A 32 4.59 -5.39 28.91
N ASP A 33 5.80 -5.68 29.40
CA ASP A 33 7.06 -5.06 28.99
C ASP A 33 7.70 -5.76 27.77
N VAL A 34 7.00 -6.71 27.14
CA VAL A 34 7.53 -7.43 25.99
C VAL A 34 7.87 -6.47 24.85
N THR A 35 9.02 -6.71 24.24
CA THR A 35 9.47 -6.02 23.05
C THR A 35 9.75 -7.03 21.94
N TYR A 36 9.82 -6.56 20.71
CA TYR A 36 9.98 -7.39 19.53
C TYR A 36 11.21 -6.97 18.73
N THR A 37 11.90 -7.97 18.17
CA THR A 37 12.98 -7.72 17.20
C THR A 37 12.63 -8.38 15.89
N VAL A 38 12.73 -7.63 14.80
CA VAL A 38 12.45 -8.09 13.44
C VAL A 38 13.73 -8.31 12.64
N ARG A 39 13.71 -9.33 11.78
CA ARG A 39 14.68 -9.54 10.70
C ARG A 39 13.95 -9.91 9.43
N TYR A 40 14.62 -9.71 8.30
CA TYR A 40 14.14 -10.16 7.01
C TYR A 40 15.22 -10.93 6.27
N LYS A 41 14.83 -11.72 5.29
CA LYS A 41 15.69 -12.22 4.23
C LYS A 41 14.97 -12.03 2.90
N SER A 42 15.72 -12.04 1.82
CA SER A 42 15.18 -11.85 0.48
C SER A 42 15.77 -12.86 -0.48
N GLN A 43 15.20 -12.97 -1.69
CA GLN A 43 15.71 -13.88 -2.72
C GLN A 43 17.18 -13.63 -3.10
N GLU A 44 17.67 -12.40 -2.97
CA GLU A 44 19.08 -12.06 -3.21
C GLU A 44 20.01 -12.50 -2.07
N HIS A 45 19.45 -12.70 -0.87
CA HIS A 45 20.18 -13.01 0.35
C HIS A 45 19.49 -14.16 1.12
N THR A 46 19.30 -15.31 0.46
CA THR A 46 18.56 -16.46 1.02
C THR A 46 19.20 -17.01 2.29
N GLU A 47 20.53 -16.97 2.37
CA GLU A 47 21.31 -17.57 3.47
C GLU A 47 21.44 -16.68 4.71
N LYS A 48 21.06 -15.39 4.63
CA LYS A 48 21.35 -14.42 5.68
C LYS A 48 20.13 -13.60 6.10
N TRP A 49 19.80 -13.71 7.38
CA TRP A 49 18.82 -12.83 8.02
C TRP A 49 19.41 -11.44 8.31
N MET A 50 18.95 -10.45 7.58
CA MET A 50 19.32 -9.05 7.67
C MET A 50 18.60 -8.36 8.85
N LYS A 51 19.30 -7.41 9.46
CA LYS A 51 18.78 -6.64 10.60
C LYS A 51 17.87 -5.52 10.10
N VAL A 52 16.83 -5.21 10.87
CA VAL A 52 15.97 -4.05 10.67
C VAL A 52 16.18 -3.11 11.86
N PRO A 53 17.09 -2.12 11.77
CA PRO A 53 17.53 -1.34 12.93
C PRO A 53 16.38 -0.64 13.68
N HIS A 54 15.42 -0.08 12.96
CA HIS A 54 14.25 0.62 13.54
C HIS A 54 13.22 -0.32 14.16
N CYS A 55 13.34 -1.63 13.95
CA CYS A 55 12.46 -2.65 14.53
C CYS A 55 13.22 -3.57 15.49
N LYS A 56 14.17 -3.02 16.24
CA LYS A 56 14.89 -3.71 17.31
C LYS A 56 14.34 -3.28 18.66
N ASN A 57 13.80 -4.24 19.42
CA ASN A 57 13.21 -4.05 20.74
C ASN A 57 12.09 -3.00 20.75
N ILE A 58 11.17 -3.11 19.79
CA ILE A 58 9.98 -2.25 19.67
C ILE A 58 8.79 -2.83 20.45
N HIS A 59 7.85 -2.01 20.92
CA HIS A 59 6.65 -2.50 21.62
C HIS A 59 5.49 -2.77 20.65
N GLU A 60 5.56 -2.17 19.48
CA GLU A 60 4.61 -2.31 18.39
C GLU A 60 4.56 -3.75 17.90
N THR A 61 3.38 -4.17 17.45
CA THR A 61 3.12 -5.52 16.92
C THR A 61 3.19 -5.57 15.39
N SER A 62 3.83 -4.56 14.80
CA SER A 62 4.10 -4.49 13.38
C SER A 62 5.40 -3.72 13.11
N CYS A 63 5.97 -3.95 11.93
CA CYS A 63 7.19 -3.30 11.49
C CYS A 63 7.12 -3.07 9.98
N ASN A 64 7.25 -1.81 9.55
CA ASN A 64 7.35 -1.46 8.14
C ASN A 64 8.75 -1.85 7.61
N LEU A 65 8.77 -2.68 6.57
CA LEU A 65 9.97 -3.16 5.89
C LEU A 65 10.18 -2.49 4.53
N THR A 66 9.25 -1.67 4.04
CA THR A 66 9.21 -1.10 2.69
C THR A 66 10.56 -0.55 2.22
N CYS A 67 11.21 0.29 3.03
CA CYS A 67 12.45 0.95 2.64
C CYS A 67 13.75 0.17 2.95
N VAL A 68 13.68 -0.98 3.63
CA VAL A 68 14.86 -1.84 3.87
C VAL A 68 14.94 -2.99 2.88
N LEU A 69 13.86 -3.25 2.14
CA LEU A 69 13.79 -4.31 1.15
C LEU A 69 14.32 -3.84 -0.20
N PRO A 70 15.07 -4.69 -0.93
CA PRO A 70 15.27 -4.47 -2.35
C PRO A 70 13.92 -4.52 -3.07
N LYS A 71 13.77 -3.72 -4.13
CA LYS A 71 12.50 -3.63 -4.88
C LYS A 71 12.28 -4.91 -5.69
N PHE A 72 11.01 -5.27 -5.92
CA PHE A 72 10.59 -6.34 -6.84
C PHE A 72 11.06 -7.76 -6.52
N ILE A 73 11.41 -8.08 -5.27
CA ILE A 73 11.86 -9.42 -4.90
C ILE A 73 10.99 -10.08 -3.85
N LYS A 74 11.02 -11.41 -3.84
CA LYS A 74 10.39 -12.23 -2.81
C LYS A 74 11.12 -12.06 -1.48
N VAL A 75 10.36 -11.81 -0.41
CA VAL A 75 10.84 -11.50 0.92
C VAL A 75 10.16 -12.37 1.97
N GLN A 76 10.90 -12.66 3.04
CA GLN A 76 10.38 -13.35 4.22
C GLN A 76 10.79 -12.57 5.47
N GLY A 77 9.85 -12.37 6.38
CA GLY A 77 10.10 -11.73 7.67
C GLY A 77 10.17 -12.75 8.79
N ARG A 78 10.83 -12.38 9.88
CA ARG A 78 10.73 -13.10 11.15
C ARG A 78 10.79 -12.16 12.33
N VAL A 79 10.15 -12.57 13.42
CA VAL A 79 10.08 -11.80 14.65
C VAL A 79 10.31 -12.71 15.86
N LYS A 80 10.85 -12.15 16.93
CA LYS A 80 10.91 -12.80 18.24
C LYS A 80 10.50 -11.81 19.32
N ALA A 81 9.99 -12.33 20.43
CA ALA A 81 9.71 -11.59 21.65
C ALA A 81 10.94 -11.55 22.57
N VAL A 82 11.11 -10.46 23.30
CA VAL A 82 12.20 -10.18 24.24
C VAL A 82 11.60 -9.49 25.47
N SER A 83 11.90 -10.01 26.67
CA SER A 83 11.59 -9.37 27.95
C SER A 83 12.78 -9.56 28.88
N GLY A 84 13.39 -8.43 29.28
CA GLY A 84 14.68 -8.42 29.97
C GLY A 84 15.73 -9.26 29.25
N ARG A 85 16.22 -10.32 29.93
CA ARG A 85 17.21 -11.27 29.39
C ARG A 85 16.60 -12.46 28.64
N PHE A 86 15.29 -12.63 28.71
CA PHE A 86 14.59 -13.78 28.15
C PHE A 86 14.11 -13.48 26.72
N GLN A 87 14.15 -14.50 25.87
CA GLN A 87 13.81 -14.37 24.45
C GLN A 87 13.01 -15.58 23.99
N SER A 88 12.06 -15.37 23.09
CA SER A 88 11.39 -16.46 22.39
C SER A 88 12.26 -17.02 21.25
N PRO A 89 11.94 -18.21 20.73
CA PRO A 89 12.35 -18.61 19.39
C PRO A 89 11.90 -17.57 18.35
N TRP A 90 12.57 -17.56 17.19
CA TRP A 90 12.11 -16.82 16.02
C TRP A 90 10.88 -17.49 15.43
N VAL A 91 9.91 -16.67 15.01
CA VAL A 91 8.76 -17.11 14.24
C VAL A 91 8.81 -16.42 12.88
N GLU A 92 8.75 -17.21 11.82
CA GLU A 92 8.89 -16.74 10.44
C GLU A 92 7.51 -16.58 9.79
N SER A 93 7.39 -15.59 8.91
CA SER A 93 6.21 -15.44 8.05
C SER A 93 6.29 -16.38 6.85
N GLN A 94 5.17 -16.54 6.16
CA GLN A 94 5.23 -16.94 4.75
C GLN A 94 5.93 -15.85 3.92
N SER A 95 6.47 -16.24 2.78
CA SER A 95 7.12 -15.29 1.87
C SER A 95 6.08 -14.54 1.03
N LYS A 96 6.34 -13.27 0.73
CA LYS A 96 5.57 -12.47 -0.23
C LYS A 96 6.47 -11.79 -1.24
N GLU A 97 5.92 -11.51 -2.40
CA GLU A 97 6.54 -10.69 -3.43
C GLU A 97 5.67 -9.45 -3.67
N TYR A 98 6.32 -8.30 -3.71
CA TYR A 98 5.63 -7.01 -3.73
C TYR A 98 4.57 -6.92 -4.85
N HIS A 99 4.93 -7.24 -6.10
CA HIS A 99 4.03 -7.08 -7.24
C HIS A 99 2.94 -8.16 -7.31
N LEU A 100 3.26 -9.37 -6.88
CA LEU A 100 2.34 -10.51 -6.94
C LEU A 100 1.36 -10.54 -5.78
N ASP A 101 1.70 -9.97 -4.63
CA ASP A 101 0.89 -10.04 -3.41
C ASP A 101 0.33 -8.68 -2.96
N VAL A 102 0.59 -7.58 -3.68
CA VAL A 102 0.06 -6.25 -3.34
C VAL A 102 -1.46 -6.21 -3.38
N GLU A 103 -2.04 -5.62 -2.34
CA GLU A 103 -3.42 -5.13 -2.28
C GLU A 103 -3.38 -3.61 -2.44
N LEU A 104 -4.11 -3.09 -3.42
CA LEU A 104 -4.10 -1.66 -3.76
C LEU A 104 -5.31 -0.95 -3.16
N ALA A 105 -5.10 0.21 -2.55
CA ALA A 105 -6.17 1.17 -2.28
C ALA A 105 -6.42 2.09 -3.49
N PRO A 106 -7.62 2.69 -3.56
CA PRO A 106 -7.91 3.73 -4.53
C PRO A 106 -6.96 4.95 -4.38
N PRO A 107 -6.62 5.63 -5.47
CA PRO A 107 -5.78 6.82 -5.40
C PRO A 107 -6.61 8.04 -4.95
N VAL A 108 -5.90 9.03 -4.43
CA VAL A 108 -6.45 10.36 -4.14
C VAL A 108 -6.50 11.16 -5.44
N LEU A 109 -7.70 11.57 -5.84
CA LEU A 109 -7.91 12.42 -7.00
C LEU A 109 -7.75 13.90 -6.66
N ASN A 110 -6.97 14.59 -7.49
CA ASN A 110 -6.89 16.04 -7.53
C ASN A 110 -7.52 16.50 -8.84
N VAL A 111 -8.67 17.17 -8.74
CA VAL A 111 -9.44 17.67 -9.89
C VAL A 111 -9.39 19.19 -9.90
N THR A 112 -8.95 19.76 -11.02
CA THR A 112 -8.94 21.21 -11.23
C THR A 112 -9.68 21.54 -12.51
N VAL A 113 -10.71 22.38 -12.42
CA VAL A 113 -11.45 22.88 -13.57
C VAL A 113 -10.90 24.25 -13.96
N LYS A 114 -10.45 24.40 -15.20
CA LYS A 114 -9.97 25.68 -15.75
C LYS A 114 -10.62 25.91 -17.11
N LYS A 115 -11.43 26.99 -17.22
CA LYS A 115 -12.25 27.26 -18.40
C LYS A 115 -13.14 26.03 -18.68
N ASP A 116 -13.01 25.44 -19.87
CA ASP A 116 -13.74 24.25 -20.30
C ASP A 116 -12.87 22.97 -20.27
N LEU A 117 -11.84 22.94 -19.42
CA LEU A 117 -10.97 21.77 -19.23
C LEU A 117 -11.01 21.28 -17.79
N ILE A 118 -11.19 19.97 -17.62
CA ILE A 118 -11.01 19.28 -16.34
C ILE A 118 -9.63 18.62 -16.39
N HIS A 119 -8.76 19.04 -15.48
CA HIS A 119 -7.47 18.41 -15.26
C HIS A 119 -7.56 17.48 -14.05
N VAL A 120 -7.23 16.22 -14.26
CA VAL A 120 -7.32 15.18 -13.25
C VAL A 120 -5.94 14.56 -13.04
N ASN A 121 -5.48 14.56 -11.79
CA ASN A 121 -4.28 13.86 -11.37
C ASN A 121 -4.64 12.86 -10.26
N ALA A 122 -4.02 11.69 -10.27
CA ALA A 122 -4.18 10.68 -9.25
C ALA A 122 -2.87 10.56 -8.47
N SER A 123 -2.95 10.61 -7.15
CA SER A 123 -1.81 10.52 -6.25
C SER A 123 -2.02 9.43 -5.21
N PHE A 124 -0.92 8.89 -4.71
CA PHE A 124 -0.95 7.86 -3.67
C PHE A 124 0.14 8.16 -2.64
N PRO A 125 -0.14 8.13 -1.33
CA PRO A 125 0.85 8.43 -0.30
C PRO A 125 1.86 7.27 -0.20
N MET A 126 2.91 7.32 -1.01
CA MET A 126 3.97 6.31 -1.05
C MET A 126 5.21 6.80 -0.28
N ALA A 127 5.94 5.89 0.36
CA ALA A 127 7.24 6.23 0.92
C ALA A 127 8.24 6.61 -0.19
N ALA A 128 9.09 7.61 0.06
CA ALA A 128 10.06 8.14 -0.92
C ALA A 128 10.94 7.05 -1.56
N CYS A 129 11.32 6.04 -0.79
CA CYS A 129 12.14 4.91 -1.26
C CYS A 129 11.46 4.09 -2.37
N VAL A 130 10.12 4.00 -2.36
CA VAL A 130 9.30 3.27 -3.34
C VAL A 130 8.55 4.21 -4.28
N GLU A 131 8.70 5.53 -4.12
CA GLU A 131 8.06 6.52 -4.98
C GLU A 131 8.44 6.37 -6.45
N SER A 132 9.50 5.62 -6.81
CA SER A 132 9.83 5.34 -8.21
C SER A 132 9.00 4.22 -8.85
N LEU A 133 8.26 3.41 -8.08
CA LEU A 133 7.55 2.25 -8.60
C LEU A 133 6.46 2.66 -9.60
N PRO A 134 6.37 1.99 -10.76
CA PRO A 134 5.34 2.29 -11.75
C PRO A 134 3.98 1.78 -11.28
N TRP A 135 2.97 2.64 -11.37
CA TRP A 135 1.56 2.26 -11.28
C TRP A 135 0.72 3.13 -12.21
N MET A 136 -0.45 2.62 -12.58
CA MET A 136 -1.40 3.26 -13.48
C MET A 136 -2.72 3.51 -12.74
N TYR A 137 -3.59 4.33 -13.32
CA TYR A 137 -4.94 4.51 -12.81
C TYR A 137 -5.97 4.56 -13.93
N ASP A 138 -7.15 4.05 -13.61
CA ASP A 138 -8.34 4.20 -14.44
C ASP A 138 -9.25 5.24 -13.80
N LEU A 139 -9.90 6.05 -14.62
CA LEU A 139 -10.79 7.13 -14.21
C LEU A 139 -12.16 6.94 -14.85
N ASN A 140 -13.21 7.03 -14.04
CA ASN A 140 -14.58 7.18 -14.50
C ASN A 140 -15.00 8.65 -14.40
N LEU A 141 -15.77 9.11 -15.38
CA LEU A 141 -16.47 10.39 -15.39
C LEU A 141 -17.93 10.16 -15.76
N TRP A 142 -18.87 10.72 -15.01
CA TRP A 142 -20.31 10.63 -15.31
C TRP A 142 -21.07 11.84 -14.78
N GLU A 143 -22.25 12.08 -15.33
CA GLU A 143 -23.19 13.07 -14.80
C GLU A 143 -23.85 12.53 -13.52
N ALA A 144 -23.99 13.36 -12.49
CA ALA A 144 -24.55 12.94 -11.21
C ALA A 144 -25.99 12.41 -11.39
N GLY A 145 -26.22 11.17 -10.94
CA GLY A 145 -27.51 10.48 -11.11
C GLY A 145 -27.62 9.62 -12.37
N SER A 146 -26.66 9.71 -13.30
CA SER A 146 -26.55 8.80 -14.44
C SER A 146 -25.72 7.55 -14.09
N GLU A 147 -26.04 6.43 -14.73
CA GLU A 147 -25.24 5.19 -14.69
C GLU A 147 -24.18 5.16 -15.82
N ASP A 148 -24.30 6.03 -16.81
CA ASP A 148 -23.42 6.07 -17.98
C ASP A 148 -22.06 6.68 -17.62
N LYS A 149 -21.05 5.81 -17.47
CA LYS A 149 -19.68 6.19 -17.12
C LYS A 149 -18.78 6.18 -18.35
N LYS A 150 -18.11 7.31 -18.58
CA LYS A 150 -17.00 7.40 -19.52
C LYS A 150 -15.70 7.00 -18.83
N GLN A 151 -14.97 6.07 -19.42
CA GLN A 151 -13.72 5.53 -18.88
C GLN A 151 -12.48 6.11 -19.57
N TYR A 152 -11.45 6.35 -18.76
CA TYR A 152 -10.10 6.69 -19.19
C TYR A 152 -9.16 5.71 -18.50
N GLU A 153 -8.59 4.77 -19.23
CA GLU A 153 -7.85 3.64 -18.64
C GLU A 153 -6.34 3.77 -18.82
N ARG A 154 -5.59 3.05 -17.99
CA ARG A 154 -4.12 2.89 -18.11
C ARG A 154 -3.36 4.22 -18.12
N ASN A 155 -3.83 5.19 -17.34
CA ASN A 155 -3.14 6.47 -17.19
C ASN A 155 -1.95 6.28 -16.26
N PHE A 156 -0.76 6.63 -16.71
CA PHE A 156 0.41 6.58 -15.83
C PHE A 156 0.26 7.61 -14.71
N ARG A 157 0.57 7.25 -13.46
CA ARG A 157 0.40 8.11 -12.27
C ARG A 157 0.97 9.53 -12.35
N LYS A 158 2.00 9.75 -13.17
CA LYS A 158 2.61 11.09 -13.35
C LYS A 158 1.90 11.91 -14.43
N ASN A 159 1.00 11.31 -15.18
CA ASN A 159 0.26 11.96 -16.25
C ASN A 159 -1.01 12.58 -15.69
N THR A 160 -1.29 13.79 -16.14
CA THR A 160 -2.57 14.45 -15.91
C THR A 160 -3.52 14.10 -17.06
N VAL A 161 -4.68 13.55 -16.73
CA VAL A 161 -5.76 13.38 -17.71
C VAL A 161 -6.43 14.74 -17.92
N THR A 162 -6.52 15.17 -19.18
CA THR A 162 -7.20 16.42 -19.55
C THR A 162 -8.47 16.08 -20.32
N ILE A 163 -9.61 16.50 -19.78
CA ILE A 163 -10.93 16.22 -20.33
C ILE A 163 -11.55 17.51 -20.83
N ASN A 164 -11.99 17.50 -22.09
CA ASN A 164 -12.77 18.59 -22.65
C ASN A 164 -14.18 18.58 -22.04
N ALA A 165 -14.54 19.68 -21.38
CA ALA A 165 -15.81 19.92 -20.72
C ALA A 165 -16.72 20.93 -21.44
N THR A 166 -16.38 21.37 -22.66
CA THR A 166 -17.18 22.34 -23.43
C THR A 166 -18.62 21.91 -23.68
N ALA A 167 -18.88 20.60 -23.73
CA ALA A 167 -20.22 20.04 -23.92
C ALA A 167 -20.87 19.55 -22.61
N LEU A 168 -20.23 19.75 -21.46
CA LEU A 168 -20.66 19.22 -20.18
C LEU A 168 -21.27 20.32 -19.31
N LYS A 169 -22.51 20.13 -18.85
CA LYS A 169 -23.23 21.12 -18.03
C LYS A 169 -23.88 20.45 -16.84
N GLY A 170 -23.74 21.04 -15.66
CA GLY A 170 -24.31 20.49 -14.43
C GLY A 170 -23.26 19.80 -13.57
N ASN A 171 -23.70 18.86 -12.74
CA ASN A 171 -22.83 18.22 -11.74
C ASN A 171 -22.24 16.93 -12.31
N TYR A 172 -20.92 16.86 -12.39
CA TYR A 172 -20.20 15.67 -12.87
C TYR A 172 -19.35 15.08 -11.77
N CYS A 173 -19.36 13.75 -11.66
CA CYS A 173 -18.61 13.02 -10.67
C CYS A 173 -17.48 12.21 -11.31
N LEU A 174 -16.39 12.09 -10.55
CA LEU A 174 -15.20 11.35 -10.92
C LEU A 174 -14.84 10.33 -9.85
N SER A 175 -14.37 9.17 -10.26
CA SER A 175 -13.79 8.16 -9.35
C SER A 175 -12.63 7.48 -10.05
N ALA A 176 -11.59 7.11 -9.30
CA ALA A 176 -10.46 6.40 -9.88
C ALA A 176 -10.09 5.16 -9.10
N ARG A 177 -9.44 4.23 -9.77
CA ARG A 177 -8.82 3.05 -9.16
C ARG A 177 -7.35 2.95 -9.59
N SER A 178 -6.52 2.44 -8.70
CA SER A 178 -5.11 2.16 -8.96
C SER A 178 -4.99 0.81 -9.67
N SER A 179 -4.01 0.68 -10.55
CA SER A 179 -3.68 -0.59 -11.19
C SER A 179 -2.18 -0.79 -11.34
N ILE A 180 -1.75 -2.05 -11.22
CA ILE A 180 -0.38 -2.49 -11.46
C ILE A 180 -0.43 -3.69 -12.39
N GLN A 181 0.36 -3.63 -13.45
CA GLN A 181 0.59 -4.78 -14.32
C GLN A 181 1.69 -5.66 -13.71
N SER A 182 1.34 -6.91 -13.41
CA SER A 182 2.28 -7.97 -13.05
C SER A 182 2.05 -9.17 -13.98
N ILE A 183 1.91 -10.40 -13.46
CA ILE A 183 1.40 -11.55 -14.23
C ILE A 183 -0.05 -11.28 -14.64
N ASP A 184 -0.88 -10.95 -13.66
CA ASP A 184 -2.22 -10.42 -13.86
C ASP A 184 -2.26 -8.94 -13.54
N THR A 185 -3.22 -8.22 -14.13
CA THR A 185 -3.44 -6.82 -13.76
C THR A 185 -4.22 -6.77 -12.46
N LYS A 186 -3.62 -6.15 -11.44
CA LYS A 186 -4.25 -5.90 -10.16
C LYS A 186 -4.92 -4.55 -10.16
N TYR A 187 -6.09 -4.48 -9.54
CA TYR A 187 -6.88 -3.27 -9.40
C TYR A 187 -7.22 -3.05 -7.93
N SER A 188 -7.26 -1.78 -7.52
CA SER A 188 -8.01 -1.40 -6.33
C SER A 188 -9.50 -1.32 -6.64
N GLU A 189 -10.30 -1.17 -5.58
CA GLU A 189 -11.63 -0.59 -5.69
C GLU A 189 -11.56 0.84 -6.27
N PHE A 190 -12.70 1.34 -6.74
CA PHE A 190 -12.82 2.75 -7.10
C PHE A 190 -12.89 3.63 -5.84
N SER A 191 -12.31 4.82 -5.94
CA SER A 191 -12.38 5.84 -4.91
C SER A 191 -13.83 6.28 -4.69
N GLN A 192 -14.10 6.89 -3.54
CA GLN A 192 -15.35 7.62 -3.36
C GLN A 192 -15.49 8.68 -4.45
N PRO A 193 -16.71 8.91 -4.99
CA PRO A 193 -16.93 9.91 -6.02
C PRO A 193 -16.55 11.32 -5.55
N LEU A 194 -15.81 12.04 -6.38
CA LEU A 194 -15.54 13.47 -6.25
C LEU A 194 -16.33 14.21 -7.33
N CYS A 195 -17.28 15.06 -6.92
CA CYS A 195 -18.14 15.77 -7.87
C CYS A 195 -17.77 17.24 -8.01
N VAL A 196 -17.88 17.75 -9.23
CA VAL A 196 -17.62 19.15 -9.60
C VAL A 196 -18.79 19.71 -10.40
N LEU A 197 -19.16 20.95 -10.09
CA LEU A 197 -20.19 21.67 -10.82
C LEU A 197 -19.57 22.39 -12.03
N LEU A 198 -20.01 22.03 -13.23
CA LEU A 198 -19.59 22.64 -14.48
C LEU A 198 -20.63 23.67 -14.92
N ASN A 199 -20.32 24.94 -14.64
CA ASN A 199 -21.14 26.08 -15.05
C ASN A 199 -20.43 26.82 -16.18
N HIS A 200 -20.92 26.68 -17.42
CA HIS A 200 -20.53 27.60 -18.48
C HIS A 200 -21.05 28.99 -18.14
N LYS A 201 -20.15 29.97 -17.98
CA LYS A 201 -20.47 31.34 -18.33
C LYS A 201 -20.22 31.43 -19.84
N GLY A 202 -21.31 31.46 -20.61
CA GLY A 202 -21.26 31.80 -22.02
C GLY A 202 -20.66 33.19 -22.24
#